data_AF-A0A962QP18-F1
#
_entry.id   AF-A0A962QP18-F1
#
_cell.length_a   1.000
_cell.length_b   1.000
_cell.length_c   1.000
_cell.angle_alpha   90.00
_cell.angle_beta   90.00
_cell.angle_gamma   90.00
#
_symmetry.space_group_name_H-M   'P 1'
#
loop_
_entity.id
_entity.type
_entity.pdbx_description
1 polymer ?
#
loop_
_entity_poly.entity_id
_entity_poly.type
_entity_poly.pdbx_seq_one_letter_code
_entity_poly.pdbx_strand_id
1 'polypeptide(L)'
;QGLDLDAIASRRGQTLAETAAQLLKLIDAGQPVAAERLIAKKKYALIENVLQDFGAGADWQVLRDALPPLVADHEIRLVKAGW
;
A
#
# COMPACT_ATOMS: atom_id res chain seq x y z
N GLN A 1 2.42 -16.30 -11.02
CA GLN A 1 3.11 -16.25 -9.71
C GLN A 1 2.97 -14.82 -9.21
N GLY A 2 2.25 -14.59 -8.11
CA GLY A 2 2.09 -13.24 -7.55
C GLY A 2 3.41 -12.84 -6.90
N LEU A 3 3.99 -11.73 -7.33
CA LEU A 3 5.18 -11.18 -6.71
C LEU A 3 4.73 -10.22 -5.62
N ASP A 4 5.03 -10.53 -4.37
CA ASP A 4 4.86 -9.59 -3.27
C ASP A 4 5.83 -8.40 -3.43
N LEU A 5 5.56 -7.29 -2.74
CA LEU A 5 6.32 -6.04 -2.89
C LEU A 5 7.84 -6.25 -2.70
N ASP A 6 8.21 -7.10 -1.74
CA ASP A 6 9.60 -7.46 -1.45
C ASP A 6 10.29 -8.20 -2.60
N ALA A 7 9.58 -9.11 -3.24
CA ALA A 7 10.10 -9.86 -4.39
C ALA A 7 10.29 -8.94 -5.60
N ILE A 8 9.41 -7.94 -5.79
CA ILE A 8 9.56 -6.94 -6.85
C ILE A 8 10.78 -6.05 -6.58
N ALA A 9 10.90 -5.54 -5.34
CA ALA A 9 12.01 -4.69 -4.93
C ALA A 9 13.35 -5.41 -5.12
N SER A 10 13.46 -6.65 -4.64
CA SER A 10 14.65 -7.48 -4.79
C SER A 10 15.03 -7.74 -6.25
N ARG A 11 14.05 -8.04 -7.12
CA ARG A 11 14.31 -8.25 -8.56
C ARG A 11 14.77 -6.98 -9.29
N ARG A 12 14.35 -5.81 -8.81
CA ARG A 12 14.70 -4.51 -9.40
C ARG A 12 15.94 -3.88 -8.76
N GLY A 13 16.50 -4.48 -7.71
CA GLY A 13 17.57 -3.87 -6.92
C GLY A 13 17.15 -2.55 -6.27
N GLN A 14 15.88 -2.43 -5.90
CA GLN A 14 15.26 -1.23 -5.34
C GLN A 14 14.89 -1.44 -3.86
N THR A 15 14.68 -0.34 -3.15
CA THR A 15 14.04 -0.38 -1.83
C THR A 15 12.51 -0.58 -1.96
N LEU A 16 11.87 -1.11 -0.90
CA LEU A 16 10.41 -1.25 -0.84
C LEU A 16 9.69 0.09 -1.07
N ALA A 17 10.25 1.19 -0.55
CA ALA A 17 9.69 2.53 -0.71
C ALA A 17 9.77 3.02 -2.17
N GLU A 18 10.88 2.79 -2.86
CA GLU A 18 11.02 3.11 -4.28
C GLU A 18 10.06 2.29 -5.15
N THR A 19 9.98 0.98 -4.90
CA THR A 19 9.06 0.11 -5.61
C THR A 19 7.61 0.53 -5.38
N ALA A 20 7.23 0.82 -4.14
CA ALA A 20 5.89 1.34 -3.83
C ALA A 20 5.61 2.68 -4.52
N ALA A 21 6.57 3.61 -4.55
CA ALA A 21 6.43 4.87 -5.27
C ALA A 21 6.24 4.68 -6.78
N GLN A 22 6.90 3.69 -7.39
CA GLN A 22 6.68 3.36 -8.79
C GLN A 22 5.29 2.77 -9.02
N LEU A 23 4.83 1.88 -8.15
CA LEU A 23 3.49 1.30 -8.24
C LEU A 23 2.39 2.33 -8.05
N LEU A 24 2.58 3.31 -7.16
CA LEU A 24 1.67 4.44 -7.00
C LEU A 24 1.52 5.24 -8.29
N LYS A 25 2.61 5.47 -9.04
CA LYS A 25 2.55 6.12 -10.35
C LYS A 25 1.75 5.31 -11.37
N LEU A 26 1.77 3.98 -11.28
CA LEU A 26 0.96 3.13 -12.16
C LEU A 26 -0.52 3.27 -11.84
N ILE A 27 -0.87 3.30 -10.55
CA ILE A 27 -2.25 3.53 -10.09
C ILE A 27 -2.74 4.90 -10.55
N ASP A 28 -1.93 5.94 -10.36
CA ASP A 28 -2.23 7.31 -10.82
C ASP A 28 -2.42 7.38 -12.34
N ALA A 29 -1.65 6.58 -13.10
CA ALA A 29 -1.81 6.42 -14.54
C ALA A 29 -3.03 5.55 -14.94
N GLY A 30 -3.89 5.17 -14.00
CA GLY A 30 -5.09 4.36 -14.23
C GLY A 30 -4.81 2.87 -14.43
N GLN A 31 -3.58 2.40 -14.15
CA GLN A 31 -3.28 0.97 -14.20
C GLN A 31 -3.69 0.29 -12.89
N PRO A 32 -4.41 -0.83 -12.95
CA PRO A 32 -4.82 -1.55 -11.76
C PRO A 32 -3.61 -2.21 -11.09
N VAL A 33 -3.39 -1.91 -9.81
CA VAL A 33 -2.38 -2.55 -8.97
C VAL A 33 -3.08 -3.24 -7.79
N ALA A 34 -2.97 -4.56 -7.71
CA ALA A 34 -3.59 -5.34 -6.64
C ALA A 34 -2.77 -5.28 -5.34
N ALA A 35 -2.95 -4.22 -4.55
CA ALA A 35 -2.22 -4.02 -3.29
C ALA A 35 -2.38 -5.19 -2.29
N GLU A 36 -3.53 -5.87 -2.30
CA GLU A 36 -3.80 -7.09 -1.51
C GLU A 36 -2.81 -8.24 -1.78
N ARG A 37 -2.19 -8.27 -2.96
CA ARG A 37 -1.22 -9.28 -3.39
C ARG A 37 0.22 -8.86 -3.17
N LEU A 38 0.44 -7.58 -2.87
CA LEU A 38 1.75 -6.98 -2.70
C LEU A 38 2.14 -6.88 -1.23
N ILE A 39 1.14 -6.73 -0.36
CA ILE A 39 1.30 -6.51 1.08
C ILE A 39 0.82 -7.75 1.82
N ALA A 40 1.43 -8.04 2.97
CA ALA A 40 1.00 -9.12 3.83
C ALA A 40 -0.50 -8.99 4.17
N LYS A 41 -1.28 -10.05 3.96
CA LYS A 41 -2.74 -10.08 4.17
C LYS A 41 -3.21 -9.44 5.48
N LYS A 42 -2.49 -9.71 6.58
CA LYS A 42 -2.81 -9.16 7.90
C LYS A 42 -2.69 -7.63 7.93
N LYS A 43 -1.68 -7.06 7.29
CA LYS A 43 -1.49 -5.61 7.19
C LYS A 43 -2.49 -4.98 6.23
N TYR A 44 -2.75 -5.63 5.10
CA TYR A 44 -3.77 -5.19 4.15
C TYR A 44 -5.14 -5.05 4.84
N ALA A 45 -5.58 -6.08 5.57
CA ALA A 45 -6.84 -6.06 6.29
C ALA A 45 -6.92 -4.93 7.34
N LEU A 46 -5.80 -4.60 8.01
CA LEU A 46 -5.76 -3.46 8.94
C LEU A 46 -5.98 -2.13 8.21
N ILE A 47 -5.30 -1.93 7.08
CA ILE A 47 -5.43 -0.71 6.29
C ILE A 47 -6.85 -0.62 5.68
N GLU A 48 -7.37 -1.73 5.17
CA GLU A 48 -8.73 -1.79 4.61
C GLU A 48 -9.79 -1.43 5.65
N ASN A 49 -9.72 -2.00 6.87
CA ASN A 49 -10.64 -1.66 7.95
C ASN A 49 -10.59 -0.17 8.29
N VAL A 50 -9.38 0.40 8.39
CA VAL A 50 -9.22 1.84 8.66
C VAL A 50 -9.79 2.68 7.51
N LEU A 51 -9.58 2.28 6.25
CA LEU A 51 -10.17 2.98 5.11
C LEU A 51 -11.70 2.84 5.07
N GLN A 52 -12.27 1.73 5.52
CA GLN A 52 -13.71 1.56 5.65
C GLN A 52 -14.31 2.47 6.74
N ASP A 53 -13.62 2.64 7.87
CA ASP A 53 -14.07 3.52 8.97
C ASP A 53 -13.98 5.01 8.60
N PHE A 54 -12.88 5.44 7.97
CA PHE A 54 -12.62 6.87 7.72
C PHE A 54 -12.91 7.34 6.29
N GLY A 55 -13.01 6.40 5.34
CA GLY A 55 -13.21 6.67 3.91
C GLY A 55 -11.92 7.00 3.13
N ALA A 56 -12.03 6.97 1.79
CA ALA A 56 -10.90 7.17 0.86
C ALA A 56 -10.34 8.60 0.93
N GLY A 57 -11.20 9.55 1.29
CA GLY A 57 -10.88 10.97 1.43
C GLY A 57 -10.25 11.32 2.77
N ALA A 58 -10.06 10.36 3.66
CA ALA A 58 -9.44 10.60 4.96
C ALA A 58 -8.04 11.21 4.80
N ASP A 59 -7.73 12.16 5.69
CA ASP A 59 -6.43 12.79 5.76
C ASP A 59 -5.34 11.75 6.10
N TRP A 60 -4.14 11.97 5.56
CA TRP A 60 -3.00 11.09 5.79
C TRP A 60 -2.68 10.91 7.27
N GLN A 61 -2.74 11.98 8.05
CA GLN A 61 -2.41 11.95 9.48
C GLN A 61 -3.41 11.09 10.26
N VAL A 62 -4.70 11.16 9.90
CA VAL A 62 -5.77 10.36 10.52
C VAL A 62 -5.55 8.87 10.25
N LEU A 63 -5.28 8.52 8.99
CA LEU A 63 -5.03 7.12 8.61
C LEU A 63 -3.77 6.58 9.30
N ARG A 64 -2.71 7.37 9.38
CA ARG A 64 -1.45 6.95 9.99
C ARG A 64 -1.58 6.77 11.50
N ASP A 65 -2.34 7.63 12.18
CA ASP A 65 -2.57 7.56 13.63
C ASP A 65 -3.44 6.34 14.02
N ALA A 66 -4.42 6.00 13.18
CA ALA A 66 -5.27 4.83 13.38
C ALA A 66 -4.54 3.48 13.14
N LEU A 67 -3.38 3.49 12.46
CA LEU A 67 -2.66 2.27 12.08
C LEU A 67 -1.46 1.97 13.00
N PRO A 68 -1.22 0.69 13.33
CA PRO A 68 -0.09 0.32 14.17
C PRO A 68 1.25 0.59 13.47
N PRO A 69 2.33 0.89 14.21
CA PRO A 69 3.62 1.29 13.65
C PRO A 69 4.31 0.22 12.80
N LEU A 70 3.83 -1.03 12.84
CA LEU A 70 4.30 -2.11 11.98
C LEU A 70 3.85 -1.96 10.52
N VAL A 71 2.81 -1.15 10.27
CA VAL A 71 2.33 -0.84 8.92
C VAL A 71 3.14 0.35 8.42
N ALA A 72 3.93 0.12 7.38
CA ALA A 72 4.82 1.13 6.84
C ALA A 72 4.05 2.13 5.97
N ASP A 73 4.51 3.37 5.94
CA ASP A 73 3.80 4.45 5.24
C ASP A 73 3.54 4.16 3.76
N HIS A 74 4.47 3.45 3.11
CA HIS A 74 4.35 3.08 1.71
C HIS A 74 3.27 2.00 1.48
N GLU A 75 3.01 1.12 2.46
CA GLU A 75 1.92 0.14 2.41
C GLU A 75 0.57 0.85 2.50
N ILE A 76 0.44 1.82 3.41
CA ILE A 76 -0.79 2.61 3.59
C ILE A 76 -1.13 3.37 2.30
N ARG A 77 -0.14 4.04 1.71
CA ARG A 77 -0.32 4.79 0.46
C ARG A 77 -0.76 3.87 -0.69
N LEU A 78 -0.14 2.68 -0.81
CA LEU A 78 -0.47 1.71 -1.84
C LEU A 78 -1.92 1.24 -1.76
N VAL A 79 -2.38 0.87 -0.56
CA VAL A 79 -3.77 0.40 -0.38
C VAL A 79 -4.74 1.56 -0.61
N LYS A 80 -4.48 2.74 -0.02
CA LYS A 80 -5.34 3.92 -0.20
C LYS A 80 -5.49 4.34 -1.66
N ALA A 81 -4.43 4.23 -2.46
CA ALA A 81 -4.48 4.61 -3.87
C ALA A 81 -5.33 3.64 -4.71
N GLY A 82 -5.38 2.36 -4.33
CA GLY A 82 -6.14 1.32 -5.04
C GLY A 82 -7.53 1.02 -4.49
N TRP A 83 -7.98 1.75 -3.45
CA TRP A 83 -9.27 1.59 -2.78
C TRP A 83 -10.26 2.64 -3.28
#